data_AF-W4RIQ5-F1
#
_entry.id   AF-W4RIQ5-F1
#
_cell.length_a   1.000
_cell.length_b   1.000
_cell.length_c   1.000
_cell.angle_alpha   90.00
_cell.angle_beta   90.00
_cell.angle_gamma   90.00
#
_symmetry.space_group_name_H-M   'P 1'
#
loop_
_entity.id
_entity.type
_entity.pdbx_description
1 polymer ?
#
loop_
_entity_poly.entity_id
_entity_poly.type
_entity_poly.pdbx_seq_one_letter_code
_entity_poly.pdbx_strand_id
1 'polypeptide(L)' 'MKVQEVLINDKRRYLLLDGDNKPVVPVLRFLKYLDNIGKAENTLKSYCHYLKFYFQFLNEKKKEYKEVDLNLLAEYISC' A
#
# COMPACT_ATOMS: atom_id res chain seq x y z
N MET A 1 8.32 2.32 6.56
CA MET A 1 6.89 2.51 6.17
C MET A 1 6.00 1.86 7.20
N LYS A 2 4.82 2.44 7.50
CA LYS A 2 3.87 1.90 8.48
C LYS A 2 2.42 1.99 7.99
N VAL A 3 1.60 1.03 8.39
CA VAL A 3 0.15 1.10 8.21
C VAL A 3 -0.43 1.85 9.41
N GLN A 4 -1.21 2.89 9.14
CA GLN A 4 -1.96 3.67 10.11
C GLN A 4 -3.45 3.39 9.92
N GLU A 5 -4.11 2.93 10.99
CA GLU A 5 -5.57 2.84 11.04
C GLU A 5 -6.14 4.20 11.46
N VAL A 6 -7.21 4.63 10.80
CA VAL A 6 -7.97 5.85 11.14
C VAL A 6 -9.46 5.55 11.14
N LEU A 7 -10.18 6.08 12.13
CA LEU A 7 -11.63 5.96 12.22
C LEU A 7 -12.28 7.21 11.61
N ILE A 8 -13.13 7.03 10.60
CA ILE A 8 -13.85 8.11 9.92
C ILE A 8 -15.31 7.68 9.78
N ASN A 9 -16.24 8.43 10.38
CA ASN A 9 -17.68 8.14 10.36
C ASN A 9 -17.97 6.67 10.74
N ASP A 10 -17.39 6.20 11.86
CA ASP A 10 -17.50 4.83 12.36
C ASP A 10 -16.99 3.73 11.43
N LYS A 11 -16.25 4.09 10.38
CA LYS A 11 -15.58 3.16 9.46
C LYS A 11 -14.07 3.22 9.66
N ARG A 12 -13.42 2.06 9.78
CA ARG A 12 -11.96 1.99 9.78
C ARG A 12 -11.44 2.16 8.37
N ARG A 13 -10.43 3.01 8.23
CA ARG A 13 -9.66 3.25 7.00
C ARG A 13 -8.20 2.99 7.28
N TYR A 14 -7.46 2.66 6.23
CA TYR A 14 -6.06 2.29 6.31
C TYR A 14 -5.23 3.22 5.43
N LEU A 15 -4.15 3.76 6.00
CA LEU A 15 -3.20 4.62 5.32
C LEU A 15 -1.81 3.99 5.37
N LEU A 16 -1.12 3.95 4.24
CA LEU A 16 0.30 3.62 4.21
C LEU A 16 1.11 4.91 4.30
N LEU A 17 1.94 5.02 5.33
CA LEU A 17 2.84 6.16 5.56
C LEU A 17 4.30 5.76 5.27
N ASP A 18 5.04 6.65 4.63
CA ASP A 18 6.46 6.49 4.32
C ASP A 18 7.36 6.78 5.55
N GLY A 19 8.67 6.91 5.33
CA GLY A 19 9.65 7.22 6.38
C GLY A 19 9.50 8.61 6.98
N ASP A 20 8.94 9.56 6.22
CA ASP A 20 8.72 10.95 6.63
C ASP A 20 7.31 11.18 7.20
N ASN A 21 6.58 10.10 7.51
CA ASN A 21 5.16 10.11 7.88
C ASN A 21 4.23 10.74 6.83
N LYS A 22 4.62 10.77 5.55
CA LYS A 22 3.76 11.22 4.46
C LYS A 22 3.01 10.04 3.85
N PRO A 23 1.76 10.22 3.36
CA PRO A 23 1.04 9.17 2.67
C PRO A 23 1.74 8.70 1.39
N VAL A 24 1.84 7.39 1.21
CA VAL A 24 2.21 6.78 -0.07
C VAL A 24 1.01 6.95 -1.02
N VAL A 25 1.01 8.06 -1.75
CA VAL A 25 -0.10 8.51 -2.61
C VAL A 25 -0.67 7.43 -3.55
N PRO A 26 0.13 6.61 -4.26
CA PRO A 26 -0.44 5.57 -5.13
C PRO A 26 -1.25 4.53 -4.34
N VAL A 27 -0.78 4.12 -3.15
CA VAL A 27 -1.49 3.18 -2.27
C VAL A 27 -2.77 3.80 -1.73
N LEU A 28 -2.72 5.07 -1.30
CA LEU A 28 -3.90 5.80 -0.85
C LEU A 28 -4.99 5.85 -1.93
N ARG A 29 -4.62 6.19 -3.17
CA ARG A 29 -5.56 6.26 -4.31
C ARG A 29 -6.18 4.90 -4.61
N PHE A 30 -5.38 3.84 -4.58
CA PHE A 30 -5.85 2.47 -4.81
C PHE A 30 -6.81 1.99 -3.71
N LEU A 31 -6.50 2.23 -2.43
CA LEU A 31 -7.40 1.89 -1.33
C LEU A 31 -8.71 2.67 -1.38
N LYS A 32 -8.66 3.96 -1.74
CA LYS A 32 -9.87 4.78 -1.97
C LYS A 32 -10.72 4.22 -3.11
N TYR A 33 -10.10 3.73 -4.19
CA TYR A 33 -10.83 3.05 -5.25
C TYR A 33 -11.51 1.76 -4.76
N LEU A 34 -10.79 0.89 -4.04
CA LEU A 34 -11.37 -0.34 -3.48
C LEU A 34 -12.53 -0.06 -2.52
N ASP A 35 -12.41 1.00 -1.72
CA ASP A 35 -13.48 1.45 -0.84
C ASP A 35 -14.71 1.94 -1.62
N ASN A 36 -14.51 2.75 -2.67
CA ASN A 36 -15.59 3.26 -3.50
C ASN A 36 -16.40 2.15 -4.20
N ILE A 37 -15.77 1.03 -4.54
CA ILE A 37 -16.45 -0.15 -5.12
C ILE A 37 -17.01 -1.10 -4.05
N GLY A 38 -16.97 -0.72 -2.77
CA GLY A 38 -17.59 -1.46 -1.68
C GLY A 38 -16.83 -2.69 -1.20
N LYS A 39 -15.50 -2.74 -1.35
CA LYS A 39 -14.71 -3.85 -0.76
C LYS A 39 -14.79 -3.83 0.76
N ALA A 40 -14.81 -5.02 1.36
CA ALA A 40 -14.89 -5.20 2.80
C ALA A 40 -13.68 -4.57 3.53
N GLU A 41 -13.88 -4.17 4.78
CA GLU A 41 -12.84 -3.55 5.62
C GLU A 41 -11.58 -4.43 5.74
N ASN A 42 -11.75 -5.74 5.97
CA ASN A 42 -10.65 -6.70 6.03
C ASN A 42 -9.88 -6.77 4.71
N THR A 43 -10.56 -6.62 3.57
CA THR A 43 -9.90 -6.54 2.27
C THR A 43 -9.03 -5.30 2.19
N LEU A 44 -9.55 -4.11 2.55
CA LEU A 44 -8.77 -2.87 2.56
C LEU A 44 -7.55 -2.96 3.49
N LYS A 45 -7.73 -3.58 4.67
CA LYS A 45 -6.65 -3.86 5.62
C LYS A 45 -5.55 -4.70 4.97
N SER A 46 -5.91 -5.88 4.48
CA SER A 46 -4.96 -6.82 3.88
C SER A 46 -4.22 -6.19 2.70
N TYR A 47 -4.92 -5.49 1.79
CA TYR A 47 -4.28 -4.79 0.68
C TYR A 47 -3.28 -3.74 1.16
N CYS A 48 -3.62 -2.93 2.18
CA CYS A 48 -2.69 -1.94 2.72
C CYS A 48 -1.43 -2.59 3.31
N HIS A 49 -1.58 -3.71 4.04
CA HIS A 49 -0.47 -4.48 4.58
C HIS A 49 0.42 -5.11 3.49
N TYR A 50 -0.16 -5.73 2.46
CA TYR A 50 0.63 -6.31 1.37
C TYR A 50 1.33 -5.24 0.54
N LEU A 51 0.66 -4.12 0.27
CA LEU A 51 1.27 -3.00 -0.42
C LEU A 51 2.39 -2.35 0.41
N LYS A 52 2.29 -2.35 1.74
CA LYS A 52 3.42 -1.94 2.60
C LYS A 52 4.67 -2.75 2.27
N PHE A 53 4.59 -4.08 2.26
CA PHE A 53 5.75 -4.94 1.98
C PHE A 53 6.32 -4.68 0.59
N TYR A 54 5.45 -4.57 -0.42
CA TYR A 54 5.87 -4.27 -1.79
C TYR A 54 6.59 -2.92 -1.91
N PHE A 55 6.02 -1.86 -1.34
CA PHE A 55 6.66 -0.53 -1.40
C PHE A 55 7.92 -0.44 -0.53
N GLN A 56 8.04 -1.24 0.54
CA GLN A 56 9.30 -1.38 1.27
C GLN A 56 10.38 -2.02 0.41
N PHE A 57 10.06 -3.13 -0.27
CA PHE A 57 10.97 -3.78 -1.21
C PHE A 57 11.43 -2.81 -2.31
N LEU A 58 10.51 -2.06 -2.93
CA LEU A 58 10.86 -1.06 -3.94
C LEU A 58 11.79 0.03 -3.39
N ASN A 59 11.54 0.50 -2.16
CA ASN A 59 12.37 1.49 -1.50
C ASN A 59 13.79 0.95 -1.22
N GLU A 60 13.94 -0.31 -0.81
CA GLU A 60 15.24 -0.97 -0.64
C GLU A 60 16.00 -1.10 -1.97
N LYS A 61 15.27 -1.38 -3.06
CA LYS A 61 15.82 -1.43 -4.43
C LYS A 61 16.07 -0.04 -5.04
N LYS A 62 15.68 1.04 -4.35
CA LYS A 62 15.71 2.43 -4.86
C LYS A 62 15.00 2.55 -6.21
N LYS A 63 13.84 1.93 -6.33
CA LYS A 63 13.02 1.90 -7.56
C LYS A 63 11.68 2.58 -7.33
N GLU A 64 11.28 3.38 -8.30
CA GLU A 64 9.93 3.93 -8.36
C GLU A 64 8.94 2.88 -8.87
N TYR A 65 7.72 2.86 -8.34
CA TYR A 65 6.72 1.83 -8.71
C TYR A 65 6.33 1.85 -10.19
N LYS A 66 6.54 2.97 -10.89
CA LYS A 66 6.30 3.13 -12.33
C LYS A 66 7.42 2.55 -13.19
N GLU A 67 8.58 2.29 -12.61
CA GLU A 67 9.78 1.78 -13.28
C GLU A 67 9.95 0.26 -13.08
N VAL A 68 8.95 -0.39 -12.48
CA VAL A 68 8.99 -1.82 -12.17
C VAL A 68 8.84 -2.62 -13.45
N ASP A 69 9.84 -3.48 -13.71
CA ASP A 69 9.81 -4.47 -14.78
C ASP A 69 9.46 -5.87 -14.25
N LEU A 70 9.36 -6.84 -15.17
CA LEU A 70 9.02 -8.22 -14.84
C LEU A 70 10.10 -8.90 -13.97
N ASN A 71 11.36 -8.53 -14.13
CA ASN A 71 12.45 -9.14 -13.36
C ASN A 71 12.37 -8.70 -11.90
N LEU A 72 12.14 -7.41 -11.65
CA LEU A 72 11.99 -6.85 -10.32
C LEU A 72 10.73 -7.40 -9.62
N LEU A 73 9.66 -7.63 -10.37
CA LEU A 73 8.46 -8.29 -9.84
C LEU A 73 8.73 -9.76 -9.50
N ALA A 74 9.44 -10.51 -10.35
CA ALA A 74 9.81 -11.89 -10.08
C ALA A 74 10.71 -12.00 -8.84
N GLU A 75 11.63 -11.05 -8.65
CA GLU A 75 12.47 -10.95 -7.46
C GLU A 75 11.64 -10.75 -6.19
N TYR A 76 10.65 -9.84 -6.22
CA TYR A 76 9.75 -9.62 -5.07
C TYR A 76 8.96 -10.88 -4.68
N ILE A 77 8.45 -11.62 -5.66
CA ILE A 77 7.67 -12.84 -5.42
C ILE A 77 8.52 -14.01 -4.93
N SER A 78 9.83 -13.99 -5.23
CA SER A 78 10.77 -15.04 -4.83
C SER A 78 11.35 -14.84 -3.42
N CYS A 79 11.06 -13.72 -2.77
CA CYS A 79 11.52 -13.37 -1.42
C CYS A 79 10.65 -13.99 -0.31
#